data_AF-A0A1V5NJ19-F1
#
_entry.id   AF-A0A1V5NJ19-F1
#
_cell.length_a   1.000
_cell.length_b   1.000
_cell.length_c   1.000
_cell.angle_alpha   90.00
_cell.angle_beta   90.00
_cell.angle_gamma   90.00
#
_symmetry.space_group_name_H-M   'P 1'
#
loop_
_entity.id
_entity.type
_entity.pdbx_description
1 polymer ?
#
loop_
_entity_poly.entity_id
_entity_poly.type
_entity_poly.pdbx_seq_one_letter_code
_entity_poly.pdbx_strand_id
1 'polypeptide(L)'
;MSRSHRRAVTLVEILVGLGVLAVIGVMLVSTLRSGRKEIQFSSDHLNAVILSQKVLEDLIEEMAMNSYGLETLGVQGATPVLQEIIDGHSVFFSYLEDRKEPWGFIDPVADGSISSQMQPLYDDIRKFKFGLSGDRNAPPGNGEDSNLVTCRLDFSWQTQTGKGEFGSTCQLFSPAEEKKADLAAAVDESALDARISAEVYNQPGKAIPELATEIGENVETILALGRIALLTRDFVNSESFRRQKENIAEAKQRLSLTPATSLDTQYEYRLTLARLWYDLAKQCFQVVAYLVPAFTELKQQGRFTATSGSGFDAVGLQSQLQMYRIIYEHFTGSLIQSRYYYYSLLQSDLSRYKGGKRQLQTLQKLMDIYRVAAILPTRPEGAQEYRSFLERMKTLGHGRNPFLVRLVDQELLFLQSPSEWFDRLPNLKRIAAIVKDEIPGILGFIREKSNTAVTGNSPASSTTSVGN
;
A
#
# COMPACT_ATOMS: atom_id res chain seq x y z
N MET A 1 19.02 -59.57 81.86
CA MET A 1 19.22 -58.20 82.42
C MET A 1 19.76 -57.30 81.33
N SER A 2 18.97 -56.34 80.86
CA SER A 2 19.42 -55.25 79.97
C SER A 2 19.05 -53.94 80.66
N ARG A 3 20.05 -53.17 81.08
CA ARG A 3 19.86 -51.86 81.73
C ARG A 3 19.63 -50.81 80.65
N SER A 4 18.40 -50.34 80.51
CA SER A 4 18.08 -49.10 79.79
C SER A 4 18.70 -47.92 80.55
N HIS A 5 19.70 -47.26 79.96
CA HIS A 5 20.19 -45.97 80.45
C HIS A 5 19.17 -44.88 80.08
N ARG A 6 18.34 -44.48 81.05
CA ARG A 6 17.57 -43.22 80.95
C ARG A 6 18.55 -42.06 81.16
N ARG A 7 18.94 -41.38 80.08
CA ARG A 7 19.59 -40.07 80.16
C ARG A 7 18.51 -39.02 80.40
N ALA A 8 18.60 -38.31 81.52
CA ALA A 8 17.75 -37.15 81.78
C ALA A 8 18.23 -35.99 80.90
N VAL A 9 17.36 -35.49 80.03
CA VAL A 9 17.61 -34.33 79.18
C VAL A 9 17.58 -33.08 80.06
N THR A 10 18.62 -32.26 80.00
CA THR A 10 18.69 -31.02 80.80
C THR A 10 17.87 -29.91 80.13
N LEU A 11 17.31 -28.98 80.92
CA LEU A 11 16.56 -27.82 80.41
C LEU A 11 17.35 -27.04 79.33
N VAL A 12 18.68 -27.00 79.49
CA VAL A 12 19.61 -26.38 78.55
C VAL A 12 19.61 -27.10 77.20
N GLU A 13 19.60 -28.43 77.17
CA GLU A 13 19.51 -29.20 75.91
C GLU A 13 18.16 -28.99 75.21
N ILE A 14 17.07 -28.81 75.96
CA ILE A 14 15.75 -28.47 75.39
C ILE A 14 15.76 -27.06 74.79
N LEU A 15 16.33 -26.08 75.49
CA LEU A 15 16.42 -24.70 75.01
C LEU A 15 17.37 -24.58 73.81
N VAL A 16 18.50 -25.30 73.81
CA VAL A 16 19.41 -25.38 72.66
C VAL A 16 18.73 -26.09 71.49
N GLY A 17 18.02 -27.18 71.73
CA GLY A 17 17.25 -27.89 70.70
C GLY A 17 16.15 -27.02 70.07
N LEU A 18 15.40 -26.28 70.89
CA LEU A 18 14.40 -25.31 70.42
C LEU A 18 15.05 -24.13 69.66
N GLY A 19 16.19 -23.64 70.12
CA GLY A 19 16.95 -22.59 69.43
C GLY A 19 17.42 -23.02 68.05
N VAL A 20 17.97 -24.24 67.93
CA VAL A 20 18.39 -24.81 66.64
C VAL A 20 17.19 -25.02 65.71
N LEU A 21 16.07 -25.55 66.22
CA LEU A 21 14.84 -25.72 65.44
C LEU A 21 14.26 -24.38 64.96
N ALA A 22 14.29 -23.33 65.79
CA ALA A 22 13.85 -22.00 65.40
C ALA A 22 14.71 -21.40 64.28
N VAL A 23 16.04 -21.54 64.37
CA VAL A 23 16.98 -21.06 63.33
C VAL A 23 16.76 -21.81 62.01
N ILE A 24 16.63 -23.14 62.05
CA ILE A 24 16.34 -23.96 60.87
C ILE A 24 14.98 -23.58 60.27
N GLY A 25 13.96 -23.35 61.11
CA GLY A 25 12.63 -22.91 60.68
C GLY A 25 12.67 -21.56 59.98
N VAL A 26 13.41 -20.59 60.53
CA VAL A 26 13.60 -19.26 59.92
C VAL A 26 14.34 -19.39 58.58
N MET A 27 15.40 -20.20 58.50
CA MET A 27 16.11 -20.45 57.24
C MET A 27 15.19 -21.07 56.20
N LEU A 28 14.40 -22.10 56.55
CA LEU A 28 13.47 -22.75 55.63
C LEU A 28 12.40 -21.78 55.11
N VAL A 29 11.80 -20.96 55.98
CA VAL A 29 10.82 -19.94 55.59
C VAL A 29 11.45 -18.88 54.69
N SER A 30 12.69 -18.46 54.96
CA SER A 30 13.43 -17.53 54.12
C SER A 30 13.70 -18.10 52.73
N THR A 31 14.15 -19.35 52.63
CA THR A 31 14.40 -20.04 51.34
C THR A 31 13.11 -20.24 50.55
N LEU A 32 12.01 -20.64 51.19
CA LEU A 32 10.71 -20.76 50.54
C LEU A 32 10.16 -19.41 50.05
N ARG A 33 10.36 -18.33 50.82
CA ARG A 33 10.01 -16.96 50.39
C ARG A 33 10.87 -16.51 49.22
N SER A 34 12.16 -16.86 49.20
CA SER A 34 13.06 -16.57 48.08
C SER A 34 12.63 -17.31 46.81
N GLY A 35 12.33 -18.61 46.89
CA GLY A 35 11.85 -19.40 45.76
C GLY A 35 10.51 -18.89 45.22
N ARG A 36 9.58 -18.47 46.09
CA ARG A 36 8.32 -17.83 45.65
C ARG A 36 8.55 -16.52 44.89
N LYS A 37 9.52 -15.70 45.31
CA LYS A 37 9.88 -14.46 44.62
C LYS A 37 10.47 -14.73 43.23
N GLU A 38 11.32 -15.75 43.11
CA GLU A 38 11.92 -16.16 41.84
C GLU A 38 10.91 -16.74 40.85
N ILE A 39 9.97 -17.56 41.35
CA ILE A 39 8.86 -18.09 40.53
C ILE A 39 7.95 -16.95 40.05
N GLN A 40 7.62 -16.00 40.94
CA GLN A 40 6.81 -14.83 40.57
C GLN A 40 7.52 -13.96 39.53
N PHE A 41 8.83 -13.71 39.70
CA PHE A 41 9.61 -12.96 38.73
C PHE A 41 9.63 -13.64 37.36
N SER A 42 9.86 -14.96 37.33
CA SER A 42 9.84 -15.74 36.09
C SER A 42 8.45 -15.73 35.41
N SER A 43 7.38 -15.85 36.20
CA SER A 43 6.00 -15.74 35.70
C SER A 43 5.71 -14.36 35.11
N ASP A 44 6.15 -13.30 35.79
CA ASP A 44 5.94 -11.93 35.34
C ASP A 44 6.76 -11.63 34.08
N HIS A 45 7.97 -12.18 34.00
CA HIS A 45 8.79 -12.09 32.80
C HIS A 45 8.14 -12.80 31.60
N LEU A 46 7.59 -14.01 31.80
CA LEU A 46 6.83 -14.72 30.76
C LEU A 46 5.60 -13.92 30.31
N ASN A 47 4.86 -13.31 31.25
CA ASN A 47 3.73 -12.44 30.92
C ASN A 47 4.18 -11.22 30.11
N ALA A 48 5.32 -10.58 30.44
CA ALA A 48 5.88 -9.49 29.65
C ALA A 48 6.20 -9.93 28.21
N VAL A 49 6.77 -11.14 28.04
CA VAL A 49 7.05 -11.72 26.71
C VAL A 49 5.75 -11.89 25.92
N ILE A 50 4.72 -12.50 26.51
CA ILE A 50 3.43 -12.72 25.83
C ILE A 50 2.75 -11.40 25.46
N LEU A 51 2.72 -10.44 26.39
CA LEU A 51 2.15 -9.10 26.13
C LEU A 51 2.93 -8.38 25.03
N SER A 52 4.25 -8.54 24.99
CA SER A 52 5.08 -7.97 23.93
C SER A 52 4.78 -8.58 22.56
N GLN A 53 4.59 -9.89 22.49
CA GLN A 53 4.24 -10.58 21.25
C GLN A 53 2.91 -10.08 20.71
N LYS A 54 1.89 -9.92 21.57
CA LYS A 54 0.61 -9.32 21.18
C LYS A 54 0.78 -7.94 20.53
N VAL A 55 1.49 -7.03 21.19
CA VAL A 55 1.67 -5.66 20.66
C VAL A 55 2.42 -5.68 19.32
N LEU A 56 3.43 -6.55 19.16
CA LEU A 56 4.18 -6.67 17.92
C LEU A 56 3.34 -7.29 16.79
N GLU A 57 2.53 -8.30 17.08
CA GLU A 57 1.61 -8.90 16.12
C GLU A 57 0.55 -7.89 15.67
N ASP A 58 -0.10 -7.19 16.59
CA ASP A 58 -1.05 -6.12 16.29
C ASP A 58 -0.40 -5.02 15.44
N LEU A 59 0.87 -4.68 15.72
CA LEU A 59 1.62 -3.67 14.96
C LEU A 59 1.96 -4.15 13.55
N ILE A 60 2.33 -5.43 13.39
CA ILE A 60 2.56 -6.05 12.08
C ILE A 60 1.25 -6.11 11.27
N GLU A 61 0.14 -6.47 11.92
CA GLU A 61 -1.19 -6.49 11.28
C GLU A 61 -1.67 -5.10 10.89
N GLU A 62 -1.48 -4.11 11.77
CA GLU A 62 -1.74 -2.70 11.46
C GLU A 62 -0.91 -2.29 10.24
N MET A 63 0.40 -2.50 10.24
CA MET A 63 1.26 -2.08 9.12
C MET A 63 1.00 -2.85 7.82
N ALA A 64 0.50 -4.08 7.92
CA ALA A 64 0.06 -4.83 6.76
C ALA A 64 -1.19 -4.22 6.11
N MET A 65 -2.04 -3.55 6.88
CA MET A 65 -3.29 -2.94 6.41
C MET A 65 -3.18 -1.43 6.15
N ASN A 66 -2.75 -0.70 7.17
CA ASN A 66 -2.66 0.73 7.24
C ASN A 66 -1.23 1.19 6.98
N SER A 67 -1.01 1.79 5.80
CA SER A 67 0.29 2.36 5.42
C SER A 67 0.76 3.49 6.35
N TYR A 68 -0.13 4.06 7.16
CA TYR A 68 0.15 5.11 8.13
C TYR A 68 0.03 4.60 9.58
N GLY A 69 0.06 3.28 9.77
CA GLY A 69 -0.13 2.62 11.07
C GLY A 69 0.70 3.23 12.19
N LEU A 70 1.99 3.48 11.95
CA LEU A 70 2.90 4.12 12.90
C LEU A 70 2.45 5.52 13.32
N GLU A 71 1.90 6.32 12.40
CA GLU A 71 1.41 7.67 12.72
C GLU A 71 0.10 7.58 13.52
N THR A 72 -0.83 6.75 13.03
CA THR A 72 -2.15 6.58 13.66
C THR A 72 -2.08 5.97 15.06
N LEU A 73 -1.03 5.19 15.35
CA LEU A 73 -0.75 4.61 16.66
C LEU A 73 0.16 5.49 17.53
N GLY A 74 0.63 6.64 17.03
CA GLY A 74 1.50 7.55 17.78
C GLY A 74 2.89 6.98 18.07
N VAL A 75 3.41 6.11 17.22
CA VAL A 75 4.69 5.38 17.40
C VAL A 75 5.89 6.19 16.91
N GLN A 76 5.69 7.42 16.42
CA GLN A 76 6.79 8.24 15.87
C GLN A 76 7.64 8.89 16.97
N GLY A 77 8.95 8.66 16.92
CA GLY A 77 9.94 9.36 17.75
C GLY A 77 10.65 8.45 18.77
N ALA A 78 11.76 8.96 19.29
CA ALA A 78 12.71 8.18 20.10
C ALA A 78 12.33 8.01 21.57
N THR A 79 11.35 8.75 22.09
CA THR A 79 10.96 8.69 23.52
C THR A 79 9.60 8.03 23.66
N PRO A 80 9.54 6.75 24.08
CA PRO A 80 8.28 6.07 24.26
C PRO A 80 7.53 6.64 25.48
N VAL A 81 6.26 6.98 25.30
CA VAL A 81 5.36 7.28 26.42
C VAL A 81 4.93 5.95 27.03
N LEU A 82 5.18 5.77 28.33
CA LEU A 82 4.74 4.57 29.05
C LEU A 82 3.21 4.59 29.17
N GLN A 83 2.58 3.58 28.60
CA GLN A 83 1.14 3.34 28.61
C GLN A 83 0.80 2.21 29.57
N GLU A 84 -0.38 2.32 30.18
CA GLU A 84 -0.96 1.26 30.98
C GLU A 84 -1.73 0.28 30.09
N ILE A 85 -1.79 -0.99 30.51
CA ILE A 85 -2.41 -2.08 29.74
C ILE A 85 -3.91 -2.20 30.05
N ILE A 86 -4.36 -1.61 31.15
CA ILE A 86 -5.73 -1.69 31.67
C ILE A 86 -6.55 -0.47 31.27
N ASP A 87 -7.86 -0.57 31.47
CA ASP A 87 -8.81 0.55 31.40
C ASP A 87 -8.80 1.33 30.06
N GLY A 88 -8.33 0.69 28.99
CA GLY A 88 -8.34 1.25 27.64
C GLY A 88 -7.30 2.35 27.42
N HIS A 89 -6.30 2.45 28.31
CA HIS A 89 -5.22 3.43 28.19
C HIS A 89 -4.28 3.18 27.00
N SER A 90 -4.41 2.04 26.32
CA SER A 90 -3.67 1.66 25.12
C SER A 90 -4.60 1.08 24.07
N VAL A 91 -4.38 1.47 22.81
CA VAL A 91 -5.10 0.95 21.63
C VAL A 91 -4.87 -0.56 21.44
N PHE A 92 -3.74 -1.10 21.90
CA PHE A 92 -3.42 -2.53 21.78
C PHE A 92 -4.19 -3.40 22.79
N PHE A 93 -4.73 -2.79 23.84
CA PHE A 93 -5.42 -3.49 24.94
C PHE A 93 -6.83 -2.94 25.21
N SER A 94 -7.33 -2.05 24.34
CA SER A 94 -8.67 -1.49 24.45
C SER A 94 -9.77 -2.49 24.15
N TYR A 95 -9.45 -3.57 23.42
CA TYR A 95 -10.37 -4.65 23.06
C TYR A 95 -9.64 -5.98 23.25
N LEU A 96 -10.14 -6.87 24.13
CA LEU A 96 -9.42 -8.12 24.42
C LEU A 96 -9.76 -9.27 23.49
N GLU A 97 -10.96 -9.31 22.98
CA GLU A 97 -11.51 -10.28 22.03
C GLU A 97 -13.02 -10.10 22.09
N ASP A 98 -13.71 -10.50 21.02
CA ASP A 98 -15.17 -10.61 21.07
C ASP A 98 -15.56 -11.75 22.01
N ARG A 99 -16.26 -11.41 23.10
CA ARG A 99 -16.67 -12.37 24.13
C ARG A 99 -18.14 -12.79 23.99
N LYS A 100 -18.89 -12.21 23.06
CA LYS A 100 -20.34 -12.44 22.92
C LYS A 100 -20.70 -12.93 21.53
N GLU A 101 -21.79 -13.67 21.44
CA GLU A 101 -22.30 -14.06 20.13
C GLU A 101 -22.81 -12.82 19.38
N PRO A 102 -22.49 -12.63 18.08
CA PRO A 102 -21.73 -13.52 17.20
C PRO A 102 -20.23 -13.19 17.15
N TRP A 103 -19.40 -14.11 17.65
CA TRP A 103 -17.94 -14.11 17.59
C TRP A 103 -17.36 -13.42 16.33
N GLY A 104 -16.48 -12.44 16.52
CA GLY A 104 -15.92 -11.58 15.47
C GLY A 104 -16.53 -10.16 15.39
N PHE A 105 -17.38 -9.74 16.32
CA PHE A 105 -17.88 -8.38 16.49
C PHE A 105 -17.56 -7.81 17.88
N ILE A 106 -16.54 -6.95 17.94
CA ILE A 106 -16.18 -6.07 19.05
C ILE A 106 -17.24 -4.97 19.18
N ASP A 107 -18.06 -5.04 20.23
CA ASP A 107 -18.87 -3.91 20.69
C ASP A 107 -18.10 -3.15 21.77
N PRO A 108 -17.64 -1.91 21.54
CA PRO A 108 -16.90 -1.14 22.55
C PRO A 108 -17.66 -0.95 23.87
N VAL A 109 -18.99 -1.00 23.86
CA VAL A 109 -19.83 -0.88 25.07
C VAL A 109 -19.89 -2.21 25.83
N ALA A 110 -19.82 -3.35 25.13
CA ALA A 110 -20.01 -4.67 25.71
C ALA A 110 -18.69 -5.43 25.97
N ASP A 111 -17.69 -5.26 25.11
CA ASP A 111 -16.41 -5.97 25.04
C ASP A 111 -15.22 -5.09 25.45
N GLY A 112 -15.49 -4.09 26.30
CA GLY A 112 -14.50 -3.09 26.74
C GLY A 112 -13.20 -3.68 27.32
N SER A 113 -12.25 -2.79 27.60
CA SER A 113 -10.89 -3.10 28.06
C SER A 113 -10.81 -3.97 29.33
N ILE A 114 -9.61 -4.47 29.68
CA ILE A 114 -9.42 -5.14 30.97
C ILE A 114 -9.73 -4.15 32.08
N SER A 115 -10.81 -4.41 32.81
CA SER A 115 -11.25 -3.61 33.95
C SER A 115 -11.12 -4.39 35.25
N SER A 116 -11.25 -3.69 36.38
CA SER A 116 -11.19 -4.27 37.74
C SER A 116 -12.19 -5.40 38.00
N GLN A 117 -13.21 -5.55 37.14
CA GLN A 117 -14.21 -6.62 37.20
C GLN A 117 -13.68 -7.97 36.67
N MET A 118 -12.60 -7.96 35.88
CA MET A 118 -12.03 -9.15 35.23
C MET A 118 -10.93 -9.79 36.08
N GLN A 119 -11.29 -10.21 37.30
CA GLN A 119 -10.36 -10.92 38.19
C GLN A 119 -10.25 -12.42 37.83
N PRO A 120 -9.08 -13.06 37.93
CA PRO A 120 -7.80 -12.54 38.46
C PRO A 120 -6.94 -11.78 37.42
N LEU A 121 -7.33 -11.78 36.14
CA LEU A 121 -6.53 -11.23 35.03
C LEU A 121 -6.10 -9.78 35.26
N TYR A 122 -7.01 -8.93 35.77
CA TYR A 122 -6.70 -7.52 36.04
C TYR A 122 -5.51 -7.36 37.01
N ASP A 123 -5.48 -8.13 38.09
CA ASP A 123 -4.40 -8.05 39.08
C ASP A 123 -3.07 -8.56 38.51
N ASP A 124 -3.12 -9.53 37.61
CA ASP A 124 -1.93 -10.08 36.95
C ASP A 124 -1.29 -9.08 35.97
N ILE A 125 -2.09 -8.26 35.27
CA ILE A 125 -1.56 -7.39 34.21
C ILE A 125 -1.43 -5.91 34.59
N ARG A 126 -2.18 -5.40 35.56
CA ARG A 126 -2.19 -3.96 35.93
C ARG A 126 -0.82 -3.40 36.32
N LYS A 127 0.09 -4.28 36.73
CA LYS A 127 1.46 -3.94 37.17
C LYS A 127 2.40 -3.62 36.01
N PHE A 128 2.04 -4.00 34.79
CA PHE A 128 2.86 -3.78 33.60
C PHE A 128 2.54 -2.42 32.97
N LYS A 129 3.60 -1.74 32.54
CA LYS A 129 3.55 -0.57 31.67
C LYS A 129 4.43 -0.85 30.48
N PHE A 130 4.03 -0.40 29.29
CA PHE A 130 4.84 -0.56 28.09
C PHE A 130 5.06 0.76 27.37
N GLY A 131 6.20 0.90 26.72
CA GLY A 131 6.53 2.01 25.85
C GLY A 131 6.79 1.49 24.44
N LEU A 132 6.23 2.17 23.43
CA LEU A 132 6.45 1.85 22.02
C LEU A 132 7.03 3.07 21.32
N SER A 133 8.13 2.89 20.60
CA SER A 133 8.82 3.92 19.83
C SER A 133 9.21 3.38 18.46
N GLY A 134 9.38 4.28 17.50
CA GLY A 134 9.66 3.95 16.11
C GLY A 134 10.64 4.96 15.52
N ASP A 135 11.82 4.47 15.17
CA ASP A 135 12.89 5.25 14.55
C ASP A 135 13.11 4.77 13.12
N ARG A 136 13.04 5.68 12.15
CA ARG A 136 13.36 5.37 10.75
C ARG A 136 14.86 5.09 10.64
N ASN A 137 15.23 4.02 9.93
CA ASN A 137 16.61 3.55 9.87
C ASN A 137 17.54 4.54 9.15
N ALA A 138 17.01 5.26 8.16
CA ALA A 138 17.73 6.34 7.50
C ALA A 138 16.77 7.49 7.11
N PRO A 139 17.25 8.74 7.03
CA PRO A 139 16.43 9.83 6.49
C PRO A 139 16.02 9.55 5.04
N PRO A 140 14.90 10.13 4.56
CA PRO A 140 14.58 10.15 3.13
C PRO A 140 15.79 10.64 2.32
N GLY A 141 16.13 9.94 1.25
CA GLY A 141 17.24 10.20 0.33
C GLY A 141 18.33 9.11 0.36
N ASN A 142 18.35 8.26 1.40
CA ASN A 142 19.51 7.42 1.74
C ASN A 142 19.32 5.94 1.39
N GLY A 143 18.67 5.64 0.26
CA GLY A 143 18.54 4.27 -0.24
C GLY A 143 17.41 3.46 0.43
N GLU A 144 17.50 2.13 0.33
CA GLU A 144 16.41 1.22 0.73
C GLU A 144 16.08 1.29 2.23
N ASP A 145 17.08 1.55 3.08
CA ASP A 145 16.94 1.70 4.53
C ASP A 145 16.01 2.87 4.91
N SER A 146 15.85 3.86 4.04
CA SER A 146 14.89 4.94 4.26
C SER A 146 13.45 4.42 4.30
N ASN A 147 13.16 3.24 3.78
CA ASN A 147 11.83 2.63 3.79
C ASN A 147 11.59 1.71 4.99
N LEU A 148 12.54 1.62 5.94
CA LEU A 148 12.47 0.74 7.10
C LEU A 148 12.39 1.57 8.39
N VAL A 149 11.55 1.12 9.31
CA VAL A 149 11.42 1.68 10.66
C VAL A 149 11.68 0.58 11.67
N THR A 150 12.64 0.80 12.57
CA THR A 150 12.86 -0.05 13.74
C THR A 150 11.94 0.42 14.85
N CYS A 151 11.01 -0.46 15.24
CA CYS A 151 10.14 -0.24 16.38
C CYS A 151 10.73 -0.93 17.62
N ARG A 152 10.83 -0.20 18.73
CA ARG A 152 11.28 -0.71 20.03
C ARG A 152 10.12 -0.71 21.01
N LEU A 153 9.94 -1.84 21.68
CA LEU A 153 8.89 -2.10 22.64
C LEU A 153 9.52 -2.47 23.99
N ASP A 154 9.30 -1.63 24.98
CA ASP A 154 9.88 -1.79 26.31
C ASP A 154 8.77 -1.97 27.36
N PHE A 155 8.75 -3.12 28.03
CA PHE A 155 7.90 -3.39 29.17
C PHE A 155 8.64 -3.13 30.48
N SER A 156 7.91 -2.62 31.46
CA SER A 156 8.38 -2.49 32.83
C SER A 156 7.29 -2.84 33.84
N TRP A 157 7.67 -3.45 34.95
CA TRP A 157 6.76 -3.78 36.04
C TRP A 157 7.47 -3.72 37.40
N GLN A 158 6.67 -3.55 38.44
CA GLN A 158 7.16 -3.57 39.82
C GLN A 158 7.10 -5.00 40.37
N THR A 159 8.16 -5.42 41.05
CA THR A 159 8.24 -6.71 41.76
C THR A 159 8.56 -6.48 43.23
N GLN A 160 8.39 -7.52 44.05
CA GLN A 160 8.80 -7.45 45.46
C GLN A 160 10.32 -7.36 45.65
N THR A 161 11.11 -7.62 44.60
CA THR A 161 12.57 -7.62 44.62
C THR A 161 13.18 -6.44 43.86
N GLY A 162 12.37 -5.58 43.25
CA GLY A 162 12.82 -4.41 42.49
C GLY A 162 11.93 -4.11 41.29
N LYS A 163 12.55 -3.76 40.16
CA LYS A 163 11.88 -3.49 38.90
C LYS A 163 12.23 -4.58 37.89
N GLY A 164 11.24 -5.11 37.19
CA GLY A 164 11.44 -5.96 36.03
C GLY A 164 11.32 -5.15 34.75
N GLU A 165 12.14 -5.49 33.76
CA GLU A 165 12.15 -4.85 32.44
C GLU A 165 12.32 -5.92 31.35
N PHE A 166 11.71 -5.70 30.20
CA PHE A 166 11.84 -6.55 29.02
C PHE A 166 11.74 -5.69 27.75
N GLY A 167 12.71 -5.81 26.85
CA GLY A 167 12.75 -5.06 25.59
C GLY A 167 12.66 -6.00 24.39
N SER A 168 11.92 -5.61 23.37
CA SER A 168 11.85 -6.29 22.08
C SER A 168 11.88 -5.29 20.94
N THR A 169 12.32 -5.74 19.77
CA THR A 169 12.42 -4.90 18.58
C THR A 169 11.87 -5.61 17.36
N CYS A 170 11.19 -4.88 16.49
CA CYS A 170 10.84 -5.36 15.15
C CYS A 170 11.18 -4.31 14.10
N GLN A 171 11.34 -4.76 12.86
CA GLN A 171 11.58 -3.88 11.72
C GLN A 171 10.39 -3.96 10.79
N LEU A 172 9.84 -2.82 10.42
CA LEU A 172 8.63 -2.70 9.62
C LEU A 172 8.90 -1.87 8.37
N PHE A 173 8.25 -2.24 7.27
CA PHE A 173 8.31 -1.50 6.02
C PHE A 173 7.33 -0.32 6.06
N SER A 174 7.85 0.89 5.83
CA SER A 174 7.08 2.14 5.74
C SER A 174 7.73 3.01 4.66
N PRO A 175 7.17 3.07 3.44
CA PRO A 175 7.82 3.73 2.32
C PRO A 175 7.95 5.24 2.57
N ALA A 176 9.18 5.76 2.48
CA ALA A 176 9.49 7.18 2.60
C ALA A 176 9.62 7.86 1.24
N GLU A 177 9.92 7.08 0.19
CA GLU A 177 10.24 7.58 -1.14
C GLU A 177 9.33 6.99 -2.20
N GLU A 178 9.26 7.68 -3.33
CA GLU A 178 8.70 7.09 -4.53
C GLU A 178 9.55 5.89 -4.95
N LYS A 179 8.88 4.85 -5.42
CA LYS A 179 9.57 3.72 -6.01
C LYS A 179 10.33 4.22 -7.24
N LYS A 180 11.64 4.00 -7.27
CA LYS A 180 12.47 4.13 -8.47
C LYS A 180 12.04 3.10 -9.50
N ALA A 181 10.98 3.40 -10.24
CA ALA A 181 10.61 2.69 -11.45
C ALA A 181 11.38 3.33 -12.61
N ASP A 182 12.48 2.68 -12.99
CA ASP A 182 13.11 2.95 -14.27
C ASP A 182 12.22 2.35 -15.37
N LEU A 183 11.51 3.23 -16.07
CA LEU A 183 10.66 2.85 -17.20
C LEU A 183 11.51 2.57 -18.46
N ALA A 184 12.77 3.03 -18.49
CA ALA A 184 13.70 2.87 -19.60
C ALA A 184 14.42 1.51 -19.60
N ALA A 185 14.56 0.84 -18.44
CA ALA A 185 15.18 -0.49 -18.35
C ALA A 185 14.51 -1.56 -19.24
N ALA A 186 13.28 -1.32 -19.72
CA ALA A 186 12.56 -2.19 -20.64
C ALA A 186 12.65 -1.80 -22.13
N VAL A 187 13.25 -0.64 -22.45
CA VAL A 187 13.33 -0.07 -23.80
C VAL A 187 14.79 0.07 -24.20
N ASP A 188 15.21 -0.64 -25.26
CA ASP A 188 16.49 -0.40 -25.90
C ASP A 188 16.39 0.88 -26.75
N GLU A 189 16.70 2.03 -26.15
CA GLU A 189 16.66 3.32 -26.83
C GLU A 189 17.58 3.35 -28.05
N SER A 190 18.73 2.67 -27.99
CA SER A 190 19.70 2.67 -29.08
C SER A 190 19.17 1.90 -30.30
N ALA A 191 18.54 0.75 -30.08
CA ALA A 191 17.89 -0.03 -31.13
C ALA A 191 16.64 0.67 -31.67
N LEU A 192 15.90 1.37 -30.81
CA LEU A 192 14.75 2.18 -31.19
C LEU A 192 15.18 3.36 -32.08
N ASP A 193 16.20 4.12 -31.66
CA ASP A 193 16.70 5.30 -32.35
C ASP A 193 17.26 4.94 -33.73
N ALA A 194 17.96 3.80 -33.85
CA ALA A 194 18.48 3.29 -35.12
C ALA A 194 17.40 3.02 -36.18
N ARG A 195 16.15 2.78 -35.75
CA ARG A 195 15.01 2.50 -36.65
C ARG A 195 14.30 3.76 -37.12
N ILE A 196 14.48 4.90 -36.44
CA ILE A 196 13.72 6.14 -36.70
C ILE A 196 13.86 6.59 -38.16
N SER A 197 15.10 6.72 -38.66
CA SER A 197 15.33 7.21 -40.03
C SER A 197 14.60 6.36 -41.08
N ALA A 198 14.65 5.04 -40.94
CA ALA A 198 14.03 4.10 -41.88
C ALA A 198 12.51 4.05 -41.75
N GLU A 199 11.98 3.88 -40.53
CA GLU A 199 10.59 3.50 -40.30
C GLU A 199 9.65 4.68 -40.06
N VAL A 200 10.19 5.85 -39.69
CA VAL A 200 9.40 7.08 -39.45
C VAL A 200 9.54 8.05 -40.62
N TYR A 201 10.75 8.18 -41.18
CA TYR A 201 11.05 9.16 -42.22
C TYR A 201 11.29 8.55 -43.62
N ASN A 202 11.25 7.21 -43.76
CA ASN A 202 11.54 6.50 -45.02
C ASN A 202 12.91 6.83 -45.63
N GLN A 203 13.90 7.13 -44.79
CA GLN A 203 15.30 7.42 -45.16
C GLN A 203 16.25 6.40 -44.53
N PRO A 204 16.26 5.13 -45.01
CA PRO A 204 17.06 4.07 -44.41
C PRO A 204 18.56 4.37 -44.50
N GLY A 205 19.30 4.04 -43.44
CA GLY A 205 20.76 4.15 -43.38
C GLY A 205 21.31 5.55 -43.08
N LYS A 206 20.46 6.58 -42.96
CA LYS A 206 20.91 7.92 -42.55
C LYS A 206 21.02 8.05 -41.04
N ALA A 207 22.08 8.72 -40.58
CA ALA A 207 22.23 9.07 -39.18
C ALA A 207 21.25 10.18 -38.79
N ILE A 208 20.78 10.17 -37.53
CA ILE A 208 19.81 11.17 -37.03
C ILE A 208 20.30 12.63 -37.20
N PRO A 209 21.59 12.98 -36.97
CA PRO A 209 22.07 14.35 -37.22
C PRO A 209 22.03 14.77 -38.69
N GLU A 210 22.27 13.84 -39.61
CA GLU A 210 22.20 14.09 -41.05
C GLU A 210 20.75 14.32 -41.48
N LEU A 211 19.84 13.48 -40.98
CA LEU A 211 18.40 13.60 -41.17
C LEU A 211 17.86 14.94 -40.62
N ALA A 212 18.31 15.34 -39.43
CA ALA A 212 17.97 16.61 -38.80
C ALA A 212 18.38 17.80 -39.68
N THR A 213 19.59 17.78 -40.19
CA THR A 213 20.11 18.83 -41.08
C THR A 213 19.32 18.92 -42.38
N GLU A 214 18.98 17.79 -42.99
CA GLU A 214 18.25 17.74 -44.26
C GLU A 214 16.79 18.21 -44.14
N ILE A 215 16.12 17.83 -43.06
CA ILE A 215 14.74 18.21 -42.78
C ILE A 215 14.67 19.67 -42.27
N GLY A 216 15.80 20.22 -41.79
CA GLY A 216 15.83 21.52 -41.14
C GLY A 216 15.22 21.48 -39.74
N GLU A 217 15.40 20.36 -39.05
CA GLU A 217 14.84 20.08 -37.73
C GLU A 217 15.93 19.83 -36.70
N ASN A 218 15.57 19.87 -35.42
CA ASN A 218 16.51 19.56 -34.34
C ASN A 218 16.60 18.04 -34.09
N VAL A 219 17.79 17.55 -33.74
CA VAL A 219 18.05 16.14 -33.41
C VAL A 219 17.10 15.66 -32.31
N GLU A 220 16.95 16.42 -31.23
CA GLU A 220 16.07 16.06 -30.13
C GLU A 220 14.58 16.01 -30.55
N THR A 221 14.18 16.85 -31.51
CA THR A 221 12.82 16.81 -32.08
C THR A 221 12.60 15.53 -32.89
N ILE A 222 13.57 15.15 -33.73
CA ILE A 222 13.51 13.92 -34.51
C ILE A 222 13.47 12.69 -33.60
N LEU A 223 14.31 12.64 -32.57
CA LEU A 223 14.33 11.57 -31.59
C LEU A 223 13.00 11.49 -30.84
N ALA A 224 12.49 12.60 -30.32
CA ALA A 224 11.23 12.61 -29.57
C ALA A 224 10.04 12.15 -30.43
N LEU A 225 9.91 12.66 -31.66
CA LEU A 225 8.86 12.23 -32.60
C LEU A 225 9.00 10.75 -32.96
N GLY A 226 10.22 10.30 -33.28
CA GLY A 226 10.49 8.93 -33.65
C GLY A 226 10.21 7.95 -32.52
N ARG A 227 10.62 8.29 -31.29
CA ARG A 227 10.35 7.48 -30.09
C ARG A 227 8.85 7.38 -29.80
N ILE A 228 8.10 8.49 -29.88
CA ILE A 228 6.63 8.47 -29.75
C ILE A 228 6.04 7.53 -30.80
N ALA A 229 6.37 7.74 -32.07
CA ALA A 229 5.81 6.97 -33.18
C ALA A 229 6.09 5.46 -33.07
N LEU A 230 7.35 5.09 -32.89
CA LEU A 230 7.75 3.69 -32.85
C LEU A 230 7.21 3.01 -31.59
N LEU A 231 7.30 3.63 -30.40
CA LEU A 231 6.85 2.98 -29.16
C LEU A 231 5.35 2.80 -29.11
N THR A 232 4.55 3.79 -29.52
CA THR A 232 3.09 3.63 -29.51
C THR A 232 2.65 2.56 -30.50
N ARG A 233 3.23 2.57 -31.70
CA ARG A 233 2.91 1.60 -32.76
C ARG A 233 3.34 0.20 -32.37
N ASP A 234 4.58 0.02 -31.94
CA ASP A 234 5.14 -1.27 -31.60
C ASP A 234 4.43 -1.85 -30.37
N PHE A 235 4.06 -1.02 -29.38
CA PHE A 235 3.27 -1.47 -28.24
C PHE A 235 1.88 -1.97 -28.67
N VAL A 236 1.12 -1.19 -29.43
CA VAL A 236 -0.23 -1.57 -29.89
C VAL A 236 -0.20 -2.82 -30.78
N ASN A 237 0.85 -2.98 -31.59
CA ASN A 237 1.02 -4.12 -32.47
C ASN A 237 1.73 -5.32 -31.80
N SER A 238 2.21 -5.16 -30.56
CA SER A 238 2.94 -6.22 -29.86
C SER A 238 2.06 -7.44 -29.62
N GLU A 239 2.67 -8.62 -29.68
CA GLU A 239 2.00 -9.87 -29.32
C GLU A 239 1.54 -9.83 -27.86
N SER A 240 2.34 -9.22 -26.97
CA SER A 240 2.00 -9.07 -25.55
C SER A 240 0.68 -8.32 -25.34
N PHE A 241 0.51 -7.16 -25.97
CA PHE A 241 -0.72 -6.37 -25.87
C PHE A 241 -1.92 -7.10 -26.46
N ARG A 242 -1.75 -7.72 -27.63
CA ARG A 242 -2.81 -8.49 -28.30
C ARG A 242 -3.27 -9.68 -27.44
N ARG A 243 -2.32 -10.48 -26.95
CA ARG A 243 -2.57 -11.64 -26.10
C ARG A 243 -3.25 -11.25 -24.78
N GLN A 244 -2.88 -10.11 -24.20
CA GLN A 244 -3.56 -9.61 -22.99
C GLN A 244 -5.05 -9.34 -23.26
N LYS A 245 -5.39 -8.73 -24.40
CA LYS A 245 -6.79 -8.49 -24.81
C LYS A 245 -7.55 -9.79 -25.08
N GLU A 246 -6.90 -10.76 -25.73
CA GLU A 246 -7.47 -12.09 -25.98
C GLU A 246 -7.74 -12.84 -24.67
N ASN A 247 -6.78 -12.85 -23.74
CA ASN A 247 -6.93 -13.46 -22.42
C ASN A 247 -8.11 -12.85 -21.65
N ILE A 248 -8.29 -11.53 -21.73
CA ILE A 248 -9.44 -10.84 -21.12
C ILE A 248 -10.75 -11.29 -21.76
N ALA A 249 -10.81 -11.37 -23.09
CA ALA A 249 -12.02 -11.79 -23.80
C ALA A 249 -12.39 -13.24 -23.46
N GLU A 250 -11.41 -14.14 -23.45
CA GLU A 250 -11.58 -15.55 -23.08
C GLU A 250 -12.05 -15.69 -21.63
N ALA A 251 -11.40 -14.98 -20.68
CA ALA A 251 -11.79 -15.02 -19.28
C ALA A 251 -13.21 -14.45 -19.06
N LYS A 252 -13.62 -13.42 -19.81
CA LYS A 252 -15.00 -12.89 -19.79
C LYS A 252 -16.00 -13.92 -20.28
N GLN A 253 -15.68 -14.61 -21.39
CA GLN A 253 -16.52 -15.67 -21.93
C GLN A 253 -16.67 -16.82 -20.92
N ARG A 254 -15.57 -17.29 -20.33
CA ARG A 254 -15.59 -18.34 -19.29
C ARG A 254 -16.45 -17.94 -18.09
N LEU A 255 -16.31 -16.71 -17.59
CA LEU A 255 -17.15 -16.21 -16.50
C LEU A 255 -18.64 -16.18 -16.89
N SER A 256 -18.97 -15.77 -18.12
CA SER A 256 -20.35 -15.69 -18.60
C SER A 256 -21.06 -17.04 -18.69
N LEU A 257 -20.29 -18.12 -18.92
CA LEU A 257 -20.79 -19.49 -18.99
C LEU A 257 -20.82 -20.18 -17.62
N THR A 258 -20.24 -19.55 -16.60
CA THR A 258 -20.16 -20.14 -15.25
C THR A 258 -21.46 -19.86 -14.48
N PRO A 259 -22.16 -20.89 -13.96
CA PRO A 259 -23.34 -20.69 -13.13
C PRO A 259 -23.04 -19.81 -11.91
N ALA A 260 -24.01 -18.99 -11.48
CA ALA A 260 -23.86 -18.16 -10.28
C ALA A 260 -23.70 -18.99 -8.99
N THR A 261 -24.19 -20.23 -9.00
CA THR A 261 -24.07 -21.18 -7.89
C THR A 261 -22.66 -21.76 -7.73
N SER A 262 -21.81 -21.71 -8.76
CA SER A 262 -20.43 -22.22 -8.72
C SER A 262 -19.48 -21.17 -8.12
N LEU A 263 -19.63 -20.89 -6.82
CA LEU A 263 -18.95 -19.78 -6.13
C LEU A 263 -17.41 -19.81 -6.25
N ASP A 264 -16.78 -20.99 -6.19
CA ASP A 264 -15.33 -21.11 -6.34
C ASP A 264 -14.86 -20.65 -7.72
N THR A 265 -15.47 -21.20 -8.76
CA THR A 265 -15.15 -20.87 -10.15
C THR A 265 -15.50 -19.42 -10.48
N GLN A 266 -16.61 -18.91 -9.96
CA GLN A 266 -16.98 -17.48 -10.02
C GLN A 266 -15.91 -16.59 -9.39
N TYR A 267 -15.44 -16.94 -8.19
CA TYR A 267 -14.40 -16.20 -7.50
C TYR A 267 -13.10 -16.17 -8.31
N GLU A 268 -12.61 -17.33 -8.74
CA GLU A 268 -11.32 -17.43 -9.43
C GLU A 268 -11.35 -16.74 -10.81
N TYR A 269 -12.45 -16.84 -11.57
CA TYR A 269 -12.58 -16.13 -12.84
C TYR A 269 -12.72 -14.62 -12.68
N ARG A 270 -13.45 -14.14 -11.66
CA ARG A 270 -13.52 -12.70 -11.37
C ARG A 270 -12.19 -12.14 -10.91
N LEU A 271 -11.46 -12.87 -10.06
CA LEU A 271 -10.11 -12.48 -9.63
C LEU A 271 -9.14 -12.48 -10.81
N THR A 272 -9.21 -13.47 -11.69
CA THR A 272 -8.41 -13.52 -12.92
C THR A 272 -8.69 -12.32 -13.80
N LEU A 273 -9.96 -11.99 -14.04
CA LEU A 273 -10.34 -10.79 -14.81
C LEU A 273 -9.83 -9.50 -14.14
N ALA A 274 -10.00 -9.38 -12.82
CA ALA A 274 -9.53 -8.21 -12.07
C ALA A 274 -8.02 -7.97 -12.26
N ARG A 275 -7.22 -9.06 -12.21
CA ARG A 275 -5.77 -9.04 -12.42
C ARG A 275 -5.40 -8.73 -13.87
N LEU A 276 -6.01 -9.41 -14.85
CA LEU A 276 -5.74 -9.16 -16.27
C LEU A 276 -6.01 -7.70 -16.68
N TRP A 277 -7.11 -7.13 -16.18
CA TRP A 277 -7.42 -5.71 -16.38
C TRP A 277 -6.43 -4.79 -15.66
N TYR A 278 -6.02 -5.13 -14.44
CA TYR A 278 -5.02 -4.35 -13.71
C TYR A 278 -3.66 -4.34 -14.44
N ASP A 279 -3.22 -5.50 -14.93
CA ASP A 279 -1.95 -5.65 -15.61
C ASP A 279 -1.94 -4.89 -16.95
N LEU A 280 -3.05 -4.95 -17.70
CA LEU A 280 -3.22 -4.13 -18.91
C LEU A 280 -3.17 -2.63 -18.57
N ALA A 281 -3.87 -2.20 -17.52
CA ALA A 281 -3.81 -0.81 -17.07
C ALA A 281 -2.39 -0.37 -16.73
N LYS A 282 -1.66 -1.20 -15.98
CA LYS A 282 -0.27 -0.97 -15.59
C LYS A 282 0.64 -0.83 -16.80
N GLN A 283 0.57 -1.75 -17.77
CA GLN A 283 1.38 -1.70 -18.99
C GLN A 283 1.10 -0.44 -19.80
N CYS A 284 -0.18 -0.11 -20.01
CA CYS A 284 -0.57 1.12 -20.71
C CYS A 284 -0.07 2.37 -19.99
N PHE A 285 -0.17 2.43 -18.65
CA PHE A 285 0.37 3.53 -17.85
C PHE A 285 1.88 3.67 -18.03
N GLN A 286 2.62 2.57 -18.00
CA GLN A 286 4.08 2.59 -18.15
C GLN A 286 4.51 3.20 -19.49
N VAL A 287 3.83 2.84 -20.58
CA VAL A 287 4.13 3.39 -21.92
C VAL A 287 3.82 4.89 -21.97
N VAL A 288 2.65 5.33 -21.51
CA VAL A 288 2.28 6.76 -21.57
C VAL A 288 3.16 7.61 -20.66
N ALA A 289 3.55 7.09 -19.49
CA ALA A 289 4.46 7.74 -18.56
C ALA A 289 5.89 7.82 -19.11
N TYR A 290 6.37 6.77 -19.77
CA TYR A 290 7.69 6.74 -20.40
C TYR A 290 7.82 7.80 -21.51
N LEU A 291 6.74 8.07 -22.24
CA LEU A 291 6.74 9.03 -23.35
C LEU A 291 6.59 10.51 -22.91
N VAL A 292 6.29 10.80 -21.64
CA VAL A 292 6.14 12.17 -21.13
C VAL A 292 7.37 13.06 -21.43
N PRO A 293 8.62 12.62 -21.21
CA PRO A 293 9.81 13.42 -21.53
C PRO A 293 9.89 13.76 -23.03
N ALA A 294 9.54 12.84 -23.92
CA ALA A 294 9.53 13.10 -25.37
C ALA A 294 8.50 14.18 -25.74
N PHE A 295 7.30 14.16 -25.15
CA PHE A 295 6.33 15.24 -25.34
C PHE A 295 6.79 16.57 -24.72
N THR A 296 7.51 16.52 -23.60
CA THR A 296 8.08 17.72 -22.96
C THR A 296 9.13 18.37 -23.87
N GLU A 297 10.01 17.57 -24.47
CA GLU A 297 10.99 18.03 -25.45
C GLU A 297 10.31 18.73 -26.63
N LEU A 298 9.30 18.09 -27.23
CA LEU A 298 8.54 18.70 -28.33
C LEU A 298 7.89 20.04 -27.95
N LYS A 299 7.49 20.20 -26.67
CA LYS A 299 6.91 21.43 -26.13
C LYS A 299 7.94 22.52 -26.01
N GLN A 300 9.13 22.19 -25.51
CA GLN A 300 10.25 23.12 -25.40
C GLN A 300 10.73 23.60 -26.77
N GLN A 301 10.71 22.72 -27.78
CA GLN A 301 11.09 23.04 -29.16
C GLN A 301 10.00 23.81 -29.94
N GLY A 302 8.92 24.27 -29.28
CA GLY A 302 7.87 25.07 -29.90
C GLY A 302 6.97 24.31 -30.88
N ARG A 303 7.12 22.99 -31.01
CA ARG A 303 6.38 22.15 -31.98
C ARG A 303 4.89 22.02 -31.66
N PHE A 304 4.49 22.47 -30.48
CA PHE A 304 3.09 22.61 -30.06
C PHE A 304 2.41 23.88 -30.58
N THR A 305 3.15 24.83 -31.17
CA THR A 305 2.63 26.14 -31.59
C THR A 305 2.75 26.42 -33.10
N ALA A 306 3.63 25.70 -33.80
CA ALA A 306 3.86 25.92 -35.24
C ALA A 306 3.15 24.87 -36.11
N THR A 307 2.54 25.34 -37.20
CA THR A 307 2.05 24.54 -38.35
C THR A 307 3.19 24.12 -39.30
N SER A 308 4.42 24.54 -39.02
CA SER A 308 5.55 24.48 -39.95
C SER A 308 6.74 23.73 -39.35
N GLY A 309 6.69 22.40 -39.43
CA GLY A 309 7.89 21.57 -39.51
C GLY A 309 7.90 20.96 -40.90
N SER A 310 8.72 21.48 -41.81
CA SER A 310 8.83 20.98 -43.18
C SER A 310 9.54 19.63 -43.17
N GLY A 311 8.87 18.57 -43.60
CA GLY A 311 9.48 17.25 -43.82
C GLY A 311 8.92 16.10 -42.99
N PHE A 312 7.84 16.32 -42.22
CA PHE A 312 7.09 15.24 -41.57
C PHE A 312 5.77 14.97 -42.30
N ASP A 313 5.41 13.69 -42.50
CA ASP A 313 4.05 13.33 -42.95
C ASP A 313 3.05 13.62 -41.82
N ALA A 314 2.35 14.75 -41.94
CA ALA A 314 1.36 15.20 -40.95
C ALA A 314 0.28 14.15 -40.67
N VAL A 315 -0.07 13.30 -41.66
CA VAL A 315 -1.07 12.25 -41.53
C VAL A 315 -0.51 11.07 -40.72
N GLY A 316 0.73 10.65 -41.03
CA GLY A 316 1.48 9.67 -40.26
C GLY A 316 1.63 10.08 -38.79
N LEU A 317 2.04 11.32 -38.52
CA LEU A 317 2.18 11.85 -37.16
C LEU A 317 0.85 11.81 -36.39
N GLN A 318 -0.22 12.24 -37.05
CA GLN A 318 -1.55 12.27 -36.43
C GLN A 318 -2.00 10.86 -36.04
N SER A 319 -1.80 9.86 -36.90
CA SER A 319 -2.10 8.46 -36.58
C SER A 319 -1.34 7.99 -35.34
N GLN A 320 -0.04 8.30 -35.22
CA GLN A 320 0.78 7.92 -34.07
C GLN A 320 0.38 8.65 -32.78
N LEU A 321 0.08 9.94 -32.87
CA LEU A 321 -0.45 10.73 -31.77
C LEU A 321 -1.80 10.21 -31.28
N GLN A 322 -2.65 9.69 -32.18
CA GLN A 322 -3.88 9.01 -31.79
C GLN A 322 -3.63 7.68 -31.08
N MET A 323 -2.58 6.94 -31.44
CA MET A 323 -2.21 5.72 -30.70
C MET A 323 -1.85 6.01 -29.24
N TYR A 324 -1.14 7.09 -28.95
CA TYR A 324 -0.90 7.52 -27.56
C TYR A 324 -2.20 7.71 -26.79
N ARG A 325 -3.17 8.42 -27.38
CA ARG A 325 -4.50 8.61 -26.79
C ARG A 325 -5.22 7.29 -26.54
N ILE A 326 -5.21 6.37 -27.52
CA ILE A 326 -5.82 5.04 -27.39
C ILE A 326 -5.19 4.26 -26.23
N ILE A 327 -3.87 4.31 -26.07
CA ILE A 327 -3.16 3.64 -24.96
C ILE A 327 -3.59 4.25 -23.62
N TYR A 328 -3.70 5.58 -23.52
CA TYR A 328 -4.19 6.25 -22.31
C TYR A 328 -5.66 5.90 -22.00
N GLU A 329 -6.52 5.82 -23.01
CA GLU A 329 -7.90 5.37 -22.85
C GLU A 329 -7.97 3.90 -22.39
N HIS A 330 -7.07 3.03 -22.87
CA HIS A 330 -6.95 1.66 -22.36
C HIS A 330 -6.45 1.63 -20.93
N PHE A 331 -5.50 2.48 -20.53
CA PHE A 331 -5.08 2.61 -19.12
C PHE A 331 -6.27 2.92 -18.22
N THR A 332 -6.98 4.01 -18.51
CA THR A 332 -8.09 4.48 -17.68
C THR A 332 -9.26 3.49 -17.68
N GLY A 333 -9.68 3.01 -18.85
CA GLY A 333 -10.76 2.02 -18.98
C GLY A 333 -10.45 0.71 -18.26
N SER A 334 -9.23 0.20 -18.42
CA SER A 334 -8.79 -1.06 -17.79
C SER A 334 -8.71 -0.95 -16.27
N LEU A 335 -8.26 0.19 -15.75
CA LEU A 335 -8.23 0.44 -14.30
C LEU A 335 -9.64 0.37 -13.70
N ILE A 336 -10.63 0.96 -14.37
CA ILE A 336 -12.03 0.94 -13.93
C ILE A 336 -12.65 -0.45 -14.05
N GLN A 337 -12.32 -1.21 -15.10
CA GLN A 337 -12.76 -2.61 -15.22
C GLN A 337 -12.14 -3.48 -14.11
N SER A 338 -10.86 -3.30 -13.80
CA SER A 338 -10.19 -3.99 -12.70
C SER A 338 -10.89 -3.70 -11.36
N ARG A 339 -11.18 -2.41 -11.09
CA ARG A 339 -11.95 -1.98 -9.91
C ARG A 339 -13.28 -2.70 -9.80
N TYR A 340 -14.04 -2.77 -10.89
CA TYR A 340 -15.35 -3.43 -10.93
C TYR A 340 -15.23 -4.91 -10.53
N TYR A 341 -14.29 -5.65 -11.12
CA TYR A 341 -14.15 -7.07 -10.83
C TYR A 341 -13.62 -7.33 -9.41
N TYR A 342 -12.66 -6.55 -8.92
CA TYR A 342 -12.23 -6.64 -7.52
C TYR A 342 -13.37 -6.33 -6.55
N TYR A 343 -14.18 -5.29 -6.82
CA TYR A 343 -15.33 -4.96 -5.98
C TYR A 343 -16.37 -6.08 -5.98
N SER A 344 -16.54 -6.76 -7.11
CA SER A 344 -17.47 -7.89 -7.20
C SER A 344 -17.07 -9.08 -6.32
N LEU A 345 -15.79 -9.24 -5.98
CA LEU A 345 -15.33 -10.27 -5.04
C LEU A 345 -15.78 -9.99 -3.59
N LEU A 346 -16.17 -8.76 -3.28
CA LEU A 346 -16.67 -8.35 -1.96
C LEU A 346 -18.19 -8.51 -1.80
N GLN A 347 -18.90 -8.97 -2.84
CA GLN A 347 -20.33 -9.28 -2.73
C GLN A 347 -20.56 -10.42 -1.70
N SER A 348 -21.73 -10.45 -1.05
CA SER A 348 -22.01 -11.31 0.11
C SER A 348 -21.65 -12.78 -0.07
N ASP A 349 -21.92 -13.31 -1.26
CA ASP A 349 -21.79 -14.74 -1.53
C ASP A 349 -20.34 -15.14 -1.83
N LEU A 350 -19.56 -14.23 -2.44
CA LEU A 350 -18.16 -14.46 -2.80
C LEU A 350 -17.19 -14.07 -1.68
N SER A 351 -17.52 -13.03 -0.91
CA SER A 351 -16.70 -12.57 0.21
C SER A 351 -16.56 -13.68 1.25
N ARG A 352 -17.67 -14.31 1.68
CA ARG A 352 -17.67 -15.38 2.67
C ARG A 352 -16.87 -16.63 2.27
N TYR A 353 -16.60 -16.81 0.97
CA TYR A 353 -16.08 -18.06 0.44
C TYR A 353 -14.56 -18.29 0.70
N LYS A 354 -13.69 -17.28 0.57
CA LYS A 354 -12.22 -17.45 0.74
C LYS A 354 -11.64 -16.92 2.06
N GLY A 355 -12.49 -16.51 3.00
CA GLY A 355 -12.10 -16.05 4.34
C GLY A 355 -11.55 -14.61 4.41
N GLY A 356 -11.36 -14.11 5.64
CA GLY A 356 -11.04 -12.70 5.92
C GLY A 356 -9.72 -12.21 5.32
N LYS A 357 -8.64 -13.00 5.36
CA LYS A 357 -7.33 -12.59 4.83
C LYS A 357 -7.35 -12.24 3.34
N ARG A 358 -8.07 -13.03 2.52
CA ARG A 358 -8.20 -12.73 1.08
C ARG A 358 -9.10 -11.51 0.81
N GLN A 359 -10.12 -11.31 1.63
CA GLN A 359 -10.95 -10.10 1.57
C GLN A 359 -10.10 -8.87 1.86
N LEU A 360 -9.25 -8.92 2.89
CA LEU A 360 -8.36 -7.81 3.26
C LEU A 360 -7.38 -7.45 2.13
N GLN A 361 -6.77 -8.44 1.49
CA GLN A 361 -5.92 -8.20 0.30
C GLN A 361 -6.70 -7.58 -0.86
N THR A 362 -7.96 -8.00 -1.05
CA THR A 362 -8.85 -7.44 -2.07
C THR A 362 -9.21 -5.98 -1.76
N LEU A 363 -9.47 -5.67 -0.49
CA LEU A 363 -9.77 -4.33 0.00
C LEU A 363 -8.60 -3.37 -0.21
N GLN A 364 -7.39 -3.78 0.19
CA GLN A 364 -6.17 -3.02 -0.04
C GLN A 364 -5.98 -2.71 -1.52
N LYS A 365 -6.14 -3.73 -2.38
CA LYS A 365 -6.00 -3.57 -3.81
C LYS A 365 -7.05 -2.61 -4.40
N LEU A 366 -8.28 -2.66 -3.89
CA LEU A 366 -9.32 -1.71 -4.27
C LEU A 366 -8.99 -0.30 -3.81
N MET A 367 -8.48 -0.11 -2.59
CA MET A 367 -8.06 1.20 -2.10
C MET A 367 -6.99 1.80 -3.02
N ASP A 368 -5.98 1.04 -3.43
CA ASP A 368 -4.97 1.48 -4.39
C ASP A 368 -5.58 1.90 -5.73
N ILE A 369 -6.51 1.09 -6.27
CA ILE A 369 -7.16 1.40 -7.54
C ILE A 369 -8.05 2.66 -7.41
N TYR A 370 -8.77 2.82 -6.30
CA TYR A 370 -9.58 4.01 -6.04
C TYR A 370 -8.73 5.27 -5.84
N ARG A 371 -7.58 5.19 -5.15
CA ARG A 371 -6.60 6.28 -5.01
C ARG A 371 -6.20 6.81 -6.39
N VAL A 372 -5.84 5.92 -7.32
CA VAL A 372 -5.49 6.30 -8.70
C VAL A 372 -6.73 6.81 -9.45
N ALA A 373 -7.89 6.16 -9.34
CA ALA A 373 -9.11 6.60 -10.01
C ALA A 373 -9.57 8.01 -9.56
N ALA A 374 -9.35 8.36 -8.29
CA ALA A 374 -9.70 9.65 -7.72
C ALA A 374 -8.86 10.81 -8.25
N ILE A 375 -7.68 10.52 -8.81
CA ILE A 375 -6.80 11.52 -9.40
C ILE A 375 -6.89 11.60 -10.93
N LEU A 376 -7.70 10.76 -11.59
CA LEU A 376 -7.85 10.78 -13.05
C LEU A 376 -8.66 12.01 -13.52
N PRO A 377 -8.13 12.88 -14.39
CA PRO A 377 -8.89 14.01 -14.94
C PRO A 377 -10.10 13.58 -15.77
N THR A 378 -10.03 12.42 -16.42
CA THR A 378 -11.14 11.85 -17.20
C THR A 378 -12.26 11.29 -16.34
N ARG A 379 -12.12 11.32 -15.01
CA ARG A 379 -13.10 10.81 -14.06
C ARG A 379 -13.31 11.80 -12.90
N PRO A 380 -14.01 12.92 -13.14
CA PRO A 380 -14.21 13.97 -12.12
C PRO A 380 -14.92 13.44 -10.86
N GLU A 381 -15.76 12.42 -10.99
CA GLU A 381 -16.45 11.78 -9.87
C GLU A 381 -15.57 10.82 -9.04
N GLY A 382 -14.34 10.52 -9.50
CA GLY A 382 -13.49 9.49 -8.89
C GLY A 382 -13.21 9.71 -7.41
N ALA A 383 -13.00 10.96 -6.98
CA ALA A 383 -12.77 11.30 -5.57
C ALA A 383 -14.03 11.05 -4.71
N GLN A 384 -15.22 11.40 -5.24
CA GLN A 384 -16.48 11.16 -4.54
C GLN A 384 -16.83 9.67 -4.49
N GLU A 385 -16.53 8.92 -5.56
CA GLU A 385 -16.65 7.46 -5.58
C GLU A 385 -15.73 6.82 -4.54
N TYR A 386 -14.49 7.31 -4.40
CA TYR A 386 -13.56 6.80 -3.39
C TYR A 386 -14.04 7.10 -1.96
N ARG A 387 -14.47 8.34 -1.68
CA ARG A 387 -15.10 8.70 -0.40
C ARG A 387 -16.27 7.78 -0.06
N SER A 388 -17.16 7.56 -1.03
CA SER A 388 -18.33 6.67 -0.84
C SER A 388 -17.93 5.22 -0.60
N PHE A 389 -16.84 4.75 -1.22
CA PHE A 389 -16.26 3.44 -0.94
C PHE A 389 -15.69 3.37 0.47
N LEU A 390 -14.92 4.37 0.91
CA LEU A 390 -14.34 4.46 2.25
C LEU A 390 -15.43 4.39 3.34
N GLU A 391 -16.50 5.18 3.23
CA GLU A 391 -17.62 5.14 4.20
C GLU A 391 -18.28 3.76 4.32
N ARG A 392 -18.42 3.04 3.19
CA ARG A 392 -18.89 1.64 3.21
C ARG A 392 -17.90 0.73 3.92
N MET A 393 -16.59 0.92 3.71
CA MET A 393 -15.56 0.13 4.38
C MET A 393 -15.49 0.42 5.87
N LYS A 394 -15.67 1.68 6.28
CA LYS A 394 -15.80 2.06 7.69
C LYS A 394 -16.94 1.31 8.36
N THR A 395 -18.10 1.29 7.71
CA THR A 395 -19.29 0.57 8.21
C THR A 395 -19.04 -0.93 8.30
N LEU A 396 -18.37 -1.53 7.31
CA LEU A 396 -18.05 -2.97 7.30
C LEU A 396 -17.00 -3.35 8.35
N GLY A 397 -16.02 -2.48 8.58
CA GLY A 397 -14.94 -2.68 9.55
C GLY A 397 -15.34 -2.35 10.98
N HIS A 398 -16.40 -1.57 11.19
CA HIS A 398 -16.84 -1.18 12.53
C HIS A 398 -17.15 -2.41 13.39
N GLY A 399 -16.52 -2.48 14.55
CA GLY A 399 -16.58 -3.62 15.47
C GLY A 399 -15.92 -4.90 14.93
N ARG A 400 -15.40 -4.95 13.71
CA ARG A 400 -14.82 -6.21 13.15
C ARG A 400 -13.35 -6.12 12.86
N ASN A 401 -12.89 -4.94 12.46
CA ASN A 401 -11.52 -4.70 12.04
C ASN A 401 -11.11 -3.26 12.39
N PRO A 402 -10.53 -3.04 13.59
CA PRO A 402 -10.13 -1.71 14.03
C PRO A 402 -9.00 -1.12 13.16
N PHE A 403 -8.11 -1.97 12.62
CA PHE A 403 -7.04 -1.55 11.70
C PHE A 403 -7.60 -0.92 10.41
N LEU A 404 -8.62 -1.55 9.83
CA LEU A 404 -9.31 -1.04 8.64
C LEU A 404 -10.03 0.28 8.94
N VAL A 405 -10.70 0.39 10.08
CA VAL A 405 -11.40 1.63 10.48
C VAL A 405 -10.42 2.78 10.62
N ARG A 406 -9.28 2.58 11.30
CA ARG A 406 -8.23 3.61 11.42
C ARG A 406 -7.67 4.05 10.07
N LEU A 407 -7.36 3.10 9.18
CA LEU A 407 -6.93 3.42 7.82
C LEU A 407 -7.98 4.26 7.08
N VAL A 408 -9.25 3.86 7.15
CA VAL A 408 -10.34 4.55 6.46
C VAL A 408 -10.53 5.97 6.99
N ASP A 409 -10.50 6.15 8.32
CA ASP A 409 -10.59 7.47 8.94
C ASP A 409 -9.44 8.37 8.47
N GLN A 410 -8.22 7.83 8.41
CA GLN A 410 -7.07 8.56 7.92
C GLN A 410 -7.19 8.94 6.43
N GLU A 411 -7.62 8.01 5.57
CA GLU A 411 -7.86 8.30 4.14
C GLU A 411 -8.98 9.34 3.93
N LEU A 412 -10.03 9.30 4.75
CA LEU A 412 -11.12 10.30 4.69
C LEU A 412 -10.62 11.70 5.06
N LEU A 413 -9.70 11.82 6.03
CA LEU A 413 -9.03 13.07 6.36
C LEU A 413 -8.17 13.56 5.19
N PHE A 414 -7.36 12.67 4.59
CA PHE A 414 -6.51 13.02 3.45
C PHE A 414 -7.29 13.46 2.20
N LEU A 415 -8.48 12.91 1.97
CA LEU A 415 -9.35 13.38 0.89
C LEU A 415 -9.88 14.81 1.09
N GLN A 416 -9.81 15.36 2.30
CA GLN A 416 -10.12 16.77 2.59
C GLN A 416 -8.90 17.67 2.34
N SER A 417 -7.69 17.12 2.46
CA SER A 417 -6.40 17.81 2.31
C SER A 417 -5.51 17.12 1.25
N PRO A 418 -5.74 17.35 -0.07
CA PRO A 418 -5.02 16.64 -1.13
C PRO A 418 -3.49 16.79 -1.09
N SER A 419 -2.96 17.90 -0.58
CA SER A 419 -1.52 18.10 -0.43
C SER A 419 -0.91 17.12 0.57
N GLU A 420 -1.54 16.93 1.73
CA GLU A 420 -1.11 15.96 2.74
C GLU A 420 -1.19 14.53 2.22
N TRP A 421 -2.21 14.23 1.41
CA TRP A 421 -2.37 12.93 0.79
C TRP A 421 -1.19 12.55 -0.11
N PHE A 422 -0.71 13.49 -0.92
CA PHE A 422 0.42 13.27 -1.81
C PHE A 422 1.77 13.20 -1.09
N ASP A 423 1.93 13.97 -0.02
CA ASP A 423 3.16 13.91 0.78
C ASP A 423 3.30 12.57 1.54
N ARG A 424 2.17 11.94 1.86
CA ARG A 424 2.13 10.61 2.51
C ARG A 424 2.13 9.44 1.53
N LEU A 425 1.76 9.65 0.27
CA LEU A 425 1.77 8.64 -0.78
C LEU A 425 2.67 9.09 -1.95
N PRO A 426 4.00 8.96 -1.84
CA PRO A 426 4.93 9.47 -2.85
C PRO A 426 4.72 8.82 -4.23
N ASN A 427 4.33 7.55 -4.27
CA ASN A 427 3.97 6.89 -5.54
C ASN A 427 2.70 7.47 -6.17
N LEU A 428 1.70 7.84 -5.36
CA LEU A 428 0.49 8.47 -5.85
C LEU A 428 0.79 9.89 -6.35
N LYS A 429 1.65 10.63 -5.64
CA LYS A 429 2.15 11.95 -6.06
C LYS A 429 2.81 11.90 -7.44
N ARG A 430 3.69 10.92 -7.67
CA ARG A 430 4.32 10.69 -8.98
C ARG A 430 3.29 10.40 -10.08
N ILE A 431 2.32 9.52 -9.81
CA ILE A 431 1.25 9.22 -10.77
C ILE A 431 0.40 10.47 -11.04
N ALA A 432 0.10 11.26 -10.01
CA ALA A 432 -0.66 12.49 -10.14
C ALA A 432 0.07 13.52 -11.01
N ALA A 433 1.37 13.74 -10.81
CA ALA A 433 2.17 14.64 -11.64
C ALA A 433 2.06 14.27 -13.13
N ILE A 434 2.13 12.98 -13.46
CA ILE A 434 1.98 12.51 -14.83
C ILE A 434 0.54 12.69 -15.34
N VAL A 435 -0.45 12.16 -14.60
CA VAL A 435 -1.81 12.00 -15.12
C VAL A 435 -2.65 13.28 -15.01
N LYS A 436 -2.40 14.13 -14.01
CA LYS A 436 -3.09 15.42 -13.84
C LYS A 436 -2.39 16.57 -14.53
N ASP A 437 -1.06 16.62 -14.49
CA ASP A 437 -0.34 17.83 -14.89
C ASP A 437 0.17 17.71 -16.34
N GLU A 438 0.74 16.57 -16.71
CA GLU A 438 1.35 16.37 -18.03
C GLU A 438 0.36 15.87 -19.11
N ILE A 439 -0.33 14.75 -18.84
CA ILE A 439 -1.17 14.07 -19.83
C ILE A 439 -2.29 14.96 -20.40
N PRO A 440 -3.01 15.80 -19.61
CA PRO A 440 -4.07 16.64 -20.17
C PRO A 440 -3.55 17.63 -21.22
N GLY A 441 -2.34 18.18 -21.02
CA GLY A 441 -1.68 19.02 -22.02
C GLY A 441 -1.35 18.25 -23.30
N ILE A 442 -0.82 17.03 -23.14
CA ILE A 442 -0.51 16.13 -24.27
C ILE A 442 -1.79 15.77 -25.05
N LEU A 443 -2.88 15.39 -24.38
CA LEU A 443 -4.16 15.07 -25.01
C LEU A 443 -4.80 16.29 -25.67
N GLY A 444 -4.68 17.47 -25.05
CA GLY A 444 -5.12 18.74 -25.63
C GLY A 444 -4.44 19.01 -26.97
N PHE A 445 -3.12 18.82 -27.03
CA PHE A 445 -2.34 18.93 -28.26
C PHE A 445 -2.77 17.94 -29.33
N ILE A 446 -2.91 16.65 -28.98
CA ILE A 446 -3.35 15.61 -29.91
C ILE A 446 -4.71 15.97 -30.52
N ARG A 447 -5.62 16.52 -29.70
CA ARG A 447 -6.95 16.97 -30.13
C ARG A 447 -6.87 18.17 -31.09
N GLU A 448 -6.08 19.18 -30.76
CA GLU A 448 -5.90 20.37 -31.60
C GLU A 448 -5.35 20.01 -32.99
N LYS A 449 -4.28 19.21 -33.04
CA LYS A 449 -3.70 18.76 -34.31
C LYS A 449 -4.67 17.92 -35.14
N SER A 450 -5.51 17.13 -34.48
CA SER A 450 -6.53 16.35 -35.17
C SER A 450 -7.63 17.22 -35.78
N ASN A 451 -8.05 18.27 -35.09
CA ASN A 451 -9.04 19.22 -35.62
C ASN A 451 -8.48 19.98 -36.83
N THR A 452 -7.21 20.42 -36.78
CA THR A 452 -6.57 21.12 -37.91
C THR A 452 -6.48 20.27 -39.17
N ALA A 453 -6.22 18.97 -39.05
CA ALA A 453 -6.17 18.06 -40.18
C ALA A 453 -7.55 17.84 -40.84
N VAL A 454 -8.63 17.87 -40.05
CA VAL A 454 -10.01 17.77 -40.56
C VAL A 454 -10.45 19.06 -41.24
N THR A 455 -10.13 20.23 -40.66
CA THR A 455 -10.52 21.53 -41.24
C THR A 455 -9.69 21.92 -42.46
N GLY A 456 -8.41 21.51 -42.53
CA GLY A 456 -7.53 21.76 -43.69
C GLY A 456 -7.91 20.98 -44.95
N ASN A 457 -8.74 19.94 -44.84
CA ASN A 457 -9.26 19.15 -45.95
C ASN A 457 -10.65 19.60 -46.44
N SER A 458 -11.16 20.75 -45.98
CA SER A 458 -12.37 21.33 -46.56
C SER A 458 -12.02 21.92 -47.93
N PRO A 459 -12.72 21.54 -49.02
CA PRO A 459 -12.47 22.15 -50.33
C PRO A 459 -12.74 23.65 -50.23
N ALA A 460 -11.77 24.46 -50.68
CA ALA A 460 -11.95 25.90 -50.81
C ALA A 460 -13.25 26.14 -51.58
N SER A 461 -14.23 26.77 -50.93
CA SER A 461 -15.46 27.21 -51.56
C SER A 461 -15.06 28.14 -52.70
N SER A 462 -15.20 27.65 -53.94
CA SER A 462 -15.00 28.45 -55.15
C SER A 462 -16.05 29.56 -55.15
N THR A 463 -15.65 30.77 -54.78
CA THR A 463 -16.39 31.97 -55.13
C THR A 463 -16.29 32.18 -56.64
N THR A 464 -17.20 31.57 -57.38
CA THR A 464 -17.53 31.97 -58.75
C THR A 464 -18.23 33.32 -58.67
N SER A 465 -17.49 34.40 -58.94
CA SER A 465 -18.07 35.68 -59.33
C SER A 465 -18.70 35.52 -60.72
N VAL A 466 -20.01 35.25 -60.76
CA VAL A 466 -20.80 35.39 -61.97
C VAL A 466 -21.33 36.82 -61.98
N GLY A 467 -20.89 37.59 -62.97
CA GLY A 467 -21.48 38.88 -63.27
C GLY A 467 -22.92 38.73 -63.72
N ASN A 468 -23.76 39.63 -63.23
CA ASN A 468 -24.81 40.34 -63.96
C ASN A 468 -25.15 41.62 -63.21
#